data_AF-A0A835NHK5-F1
#
_entry.id   AF-A0A835NHK5-F1
#
_cell.length_a   1.000
_cell.length_b   1.000
_cell.length_c   1.000
_cell.angle_alpha   90.00
_cell.angle_beta   90.00
_cell.angle_gamma   90.00
#
_symmetry.space_group_name_H-M   'P 1'
#
loop_
_entity.id
_entity.type
_entity.pdbx_description
1 polymer ?
#
loop_
_entity_poly.entity_id
_entity_poly.type
_entity_poly.pdbx_seq_one_letter_code
_entity_poly.pdbx_strand_id
1 'polypeptide(L)'
;MGFLCLRSAQAIPFLAGVLILGVVHHTLTVKGSHLASHNALTESKSWSKVWAIFFIELCSAFTVEQATYNHVKIHHGYTNVIGLGDSSTWKIPFLNRYVYMFIAPLAVPILTPLVALGLLRNVEWKAALRTLCFMFLGFYCHYWLLLHVSGFQSPWSALLCMLLTRSLLAHPYIHVNIFQVET
;
A
#
# COMPACT_ATOMS: atom_id res chain seq x y z
N MET A 1 14.73 -6.25 -12.67
CA MET A 1 14.04 -6.34 -13.98
C MET A 1 13.11 -5.17 -14.23
N GLY A 2 12.02 -4.97 -13.46
CA GLY A 2 11.04 -3.89 -13.73
C GLY A 2 11.62 -2.48 -13.93
N PHE A 3 12.47 -2.02 -13.01
CA PHE A 3 13.16 -0.71 -13.15
C PHE A 3 14.02 -0.60 -14.42
N LEU A 4 14.67 -1.69 -14.85
CA LEU A 4 15.50 -1.66 -16.07
C LEU A 4 14.63 -1.58 -17.33
N CYS A 5 13.46 -2.22 -17.32
CA CYS A 5 12.49 -2.15 -18.42
C CYS A 5 11.96 -0.72 -18.63
N LEU A 6 11.80 0.05 -17.55
CA LEU A 6 11.38 1.46 -17.61
C LEU A 6 12.40 2.38 -18.32
N ARG A 7 13.65 1.95 -18.50
CA ARG A 7 14.66 2.72 -19.25
C ARG A 7 14.44 2.66 -20.76
N SER A 8 13.63 1.72 -21.25
CA SER A 8 13.42 1.55 -22.69
C SER A 8 12.59 2.67 -23.29
N ALA A 9 13.00 3.17 -24.45
CA ALA A 9 12.22 4.11 -25.25
C ALA A 9 11.04 3.42 -25.98
N GLN A 10 11.02 2.09 -26.05
CA GLN A 10 9.94 1.33 -26.69
C GLN A 10 8.78 1.12 -25.71
N ALA A 11 7.56 1.31 -26.20
CA ALA A 11 6.35 1.25 -25.37
C ALA A 11 6.15 -0.12 -24.67
N ILE A 12 6.35 -1.23 -25.39
CA ILE A 12 6.11 -2.57 -24.84
C ILE A 12 6.98 -2.88 -23.61
N PRO A 13 8.33 -2.80 -23.68
CA PRO A 13 9.16 -3.03 -22.50
C PRO A 13 8.92 -2.00 -21.40
N PHE A 14 8.65 -0.73 -21.74
CA PHE A 14 8.29 0.28 -20.74
C PHE A 14 7.02 -0.12 -19.95
N LEU A 15 5.94 -0.49 -20.66
CA LEU A 15 4.68 -0.94 -20.05
C LEU A 15 4.87 -2.23 -19.24
N ALA A 16 5.70 -3.16 -19.71
CA ALA A 16 6.07 -4.34 -18.93
C ALA A 16 6.79 -3.96 -17.63
N GLY A 17 7.64 -2.93 -17.65
CA GLY A 17 8.28 -2.37 -16.46
C GLY A 17 7.27 -1.84 -15.45
N VAL A 18 6.30 -1.04 -15.91
CA VAL A 18 5.20 -0.53 -15.07
C VAL A 18 4.40 -1.68 -14.45
N LEU A 19 4.04 -2.68 -15.25
CA LEU A 19 3.28 -3.85 -14.79
C LEU A 19 4.04 -4.66 -13.74
N ILE A 20 5.30 -4.99 -14.01
CA ILE A 20 6.15 -5.76 -13.09
C ILE A 20 6.29 -5.01 -11.76
N LEU A 21 6.59 -3.72 -11.80
CA LEU A 21 6.73 -2.92 -10.58
C LEU A 21 5.40 -2.79 -9.82
N GLY A 22 4.28 -2.67 -10.52
CA GLY A 22 2.96 -2.65 -9.89
C GLY A 22 2.60 -3.98 -9.20
N VAL A 23 2.88 -5.11 -9.84
CA VAL A 23 2.70 -6.45 -9.25
C VAL A 23 3.60 -6.64 -8.03
N VAL A 24 4.88 -6.25 -8.13
CA VAL A 24 5.81 -6.33 -7.00
C VAL A 24 5.34 -5.44 -5.86
N HIS A 25 4.98 -4.18 -6.16
CA HIS A 25 4.49 -3.26 -5.14
C HIS A 25 3.27 -3.83 -4.41
N HIS A 26 2.26 -4.28 -5.15
CA HIS A 26 1.06 -4.90 -4.58
C HIS A 26 1.37 -6.14 -3.74
N THR A 27 2.28 -6.99 -4.23
CA THR A 27 2.69 -8.20 -3.49
C THR A 27 3.32 -7.84 -2.15
N LEU A 28 4.22 -6.84 -2.13
CA LEU A 28 4.85 -6.39 -0.90
C LEU A 28 3.82 -5.75 0.04
N THR A 29 2.98 -4.84 -0.45
CA THR A 29 2.11 -4.03 0.41
C THR A 29 0.84 -4.72 0.86
N VAL A 30 0.33 -5.68 0.09
CA VAL A 30 -0.89 -6.43 0.43
C VAL A 30 -0.51 -7.78 1.01
N LYS A 31 0.15 -8.65 0.24
CA LYS A 31 0.45 -10.01 0.69
C LYS A 31 1.55 -10.04 1.76
N GLY A 32 2.62 -9.28 1.57
CA GLY A 32 3.71 -9.16 2.53
C GLY A 32 3.21 -8.62 3.87
N SER A 33 2.49 -7.50 3.86
CA SER A 33 1.88 -6.92 5.06
C SER A 33 0.89 -7.86 5.74
N HIS A 34 0.03 -8.54 4.98
CA HIS A 34 -0.88 -9.54 5.52
C HIS A 34 -0.13 -10.64 6.30
N LEU A 35 0.88 -11.26 5.68
CA LEU A 35 1.69 -12.29 6.34
C LEU A 35 2.45 -11.73 7.55
N ALA A 36 2.97 -10.51 7.45
CA ALA A 36 3.69 -9.85 8.53
C ALA A 36 2.77 -9.55 9.73
N SER A 37 1.55 -9.08 9.51
CA SER A 37 0.54 -8.86 10.57
C SER A 37 0.16 -10.15 11.30
N HIS A 38 0.36 -11.31 10.67
CA HIS A 38 0.14 -12.63 11.28
C HIS A 38 1.43 -13.27 11.83
N ASN A 39 2.58 -12.59 11.79
CA ASN A 39 3.89 -13.15 12.12
C ASN A 39 4.22 -14.43 11.32
N ALA A 40 3.67 -14.59 10.12
CA ALA A 40 3.72 -15.84 9.33
C ALA A 40 4.94 -15.93 8.40
N LEU A 41 5.85 -14.95 8.43
CA LEU A 41 7.04 -14.90 7.57
C LEU A 41 8.25 -15.63 8.16
N THR A 42 8.24 -15.90 9.46
CA THR A 42 9.35 -16.55 10.18
C THR A 42 8.90 -17.04 11.56
N GLU A 43 9.54 -18.08 12.07
CA GLU A 43 9.31 -18.60 13.42
C GLU A 43 9.97 -17.73 14.52
N SER A 44 11.02 -16.97 14.17
CA SER A 44 11.75 -16.15 15.13
C SER A 44 11.00 -14.87 15.46
N LYS A 45 10.56 -14.71 16.71
CA LYS A 45 9.86 -13.51 17.22
C LYS A 45 10.58 -12.19 16.93
N SER A 46 11.91 -12.14 17.03
CA SER A 46 12.68 -10.91 16.78
C SER A 46 12.64 -10.52 15.30
N TRP A 47 12.89 -11.49 14.41
CA TRP A 47 12.75 -11.31 12.96
C TRP A 47 11.31 -10.98 12.53
N SER A 48 10.28 -11.54 13.18
CA SER A 48 8.89 -11.17 12.86
C SER A 48 8.63 -9.67 13.03
N LYS A 49 9.23 -9.03 14.06
CA LYS A 49 9.16 -7.57 14.25
C LYS A 49 9.84 -6.80 13.13
N VAL A 50 11.00 -7.26 12.68
CA VAL A 50 11.74 -6.64 11.56
C VAL A 50 10.92 -6.72 10.28
N TRP A 51 10.33 -7.89 9.99
CA TRP A 51 9.48 -8.06 8.82
C TRP A 51 8.20 -7.22 8.88
N ALA A 52 7.59 -7.08 10.05
CA ALA A 52 6.46 -6.18 10.24
C ALA A 52 6.82 -4.73 9.88
N ILE A 53 7.94 -4.21 10.39
CA ILE A 53 8.40 -2.85 10.05
C ILE A 53 8.67 -2.73 8.54
N PHE A 54 9.34 -3.70 7.94
CA PHE A 54 9.66 -3.68 6.51
C PHE A 54 8.40 -3.66 5.62
N PHE A 55 7.49 -4.61 5.80
CA PHE A 55 6.31 -4.71 4.92
C PHE A 55 5.25 -3.65 5.23
N ILE A 56 5.04 -3.33 6.50
CA ILE A 56 3.93 -2.46 6.91
C ILE A 56 4.34 -0.98 6.92
N GLU A 57 5.46 -0.63 7.56
CA GLU A 57 5.89 0.78 7.65
C GLU A 57 6.61 1.23 6.39
N LEU A 58 7.61 0.45 5.92
CA LEU A 58 8.42 0.85 4.77
C LEU A 58 7.67 0.64 3.44
N CYS A 59 7.09 -0.52 3.19
CA CYS A 59 6.40 -0.75 1.90
C CYS A 59 5.00 -0.10 1.86
N SER A 60 4.21 -0.24 2.93
CA SER A 60 2.78 0.08 2.93
C SER A 60 2.43 1.43 3.54
N ALA A 61 3.39 2.11 4.19
CA ALA A 61 3.21 3.41 4.82
C ALA A 61 2.17 3.44 5.95
N PHE A 62 2.00 2.34 6.70
CA PHE A 62 1.19 2.33 7.93
C PHE A 62 2.04 1.94 9.13
N THR A 63 1.66 2.41 10.32
CA THR A 63 2.27 1.94 11.57
C THR A 63 1.93 0.47 11.81
N VAL A 64 2.91 -0.34 12.23
CA VAL A 64 2.72 -1.78 12.52
C VAL A 64 1.54 -2.02 13.47
N GLU A 65 1.47 -1.23 14.54
CA GLU A 65 0.48 -1.35 15.61
C GLU A 65 -0.94 -1.14 15.07
N GLN A 66 -1.16 -0.04 14.35
CA GLN A 66 -2.49 0.28 13.80
C GLN A 66 -2.87 -0.64 12.64
N ALA A 67 -1.94 -0.98 11.74
CA ALA A 67 -2.22 -1.87 10.62
C ALA A 67 -2.58 -3.28 11.12
N THR A 68 -1.86 -3.80 12.11
CA THR A 68 -2.13 -5.12 12.69
C THR A 68 -3.46 -5.12 13.44
N TYR A 69 -3.77 -4.06 14.19
CA TYR A 69 -5.08 -3.92 14.83
C TYR A 69 -6.21 -3.87 13.81
N ASN A 70 -6.10 -3.00 12.80
CA ASN A 70 -7.11 -2.87 11.75
C ASN A 70 -7.27 -4.17 10.95
N HIS A 71 -6.20 -4.91 10.70
CA HIS A 71 -6.29 -6.17 9.96
C HIS A 71 -6.87 -7.30 10.82
N VAL A 72 -6.32 -7.51 12.01
CA VAL A 72 -6.66 -8.69 12.84
C VAL A 72 -7.95 -8.49 13.63
N LYS A 73 -8.20 -7.30 14.14
CA LYS A 73 -9.37 -7.02 14.99
C LYS A 73 -10.55 -6.48 14.21
N ILE A 74 -10.30 -5.61 13.24
CA ILE A 74 -11.38 -5.01 12.44
C ILE A 74 -11.66 -5.87 11.21
N HIS A 75 -10.74 -5.96 10.25
CA HIS A 75 -10.99 -6.68 8.99
C HIS A 75 -11.44 -8.12 9.24
N HIS A 76 -10.65 -8.96 9.94
CA HIS A 76 -11.07 -10.32 10.24
C HIS A 76 -12.35 -10.40 11.08
N GLY A 77 -12.62 -9.45 11.97
CA GLY A 77 -13.88 -9.41 12.71
C GLY A 77 -15.08 -9.30 11.76
N TYR A 78 -15.04 -8.31 10.87
CA TYR A 78 -16.12 -7.99 9.93
C TYR A 78 -16.24 -8.98 8.77
N THR A 79 -15.15 -9.64 8.37
CA THR A 79 -15.20 -10.69 7.33
C THR A 79 -15.63 -12.05 7.86
N ASN A 80 -15.38 -12.34 9.14
CA ASN A 80 -15.68 -13.66 9.73
C ASN A 80 -17.06 -13.71 10.41
N VAL A 81 -17.62 -12.56 10.80
CA VAL A 81 -18.96 -12.48 11.39
C VAL A 81 -19.91 -11.83 10.38
N ILE A 82 -20.82 -12.64 9.86
CA ILE A 82 -21.85 -12.21 8.92
C ILE A 82 -22.75 -11.18 9.62
N GLY A 83 -22.97 -10.04 8.98
CA GLY A 83 -23.87 -8.98 9.48
C GLY A 83 -23.21 -7.89 10.34
N LEU A 84 -21.89 -7.92 10.56
CA LEU A 84 -21.19 -6.84 11.28
C LEU A 84 -21.07 -5.53 10.48
N GLY A 85 -21.29 -5.55 9.16
CA GLY A 85 -21.25 -4.37 8.30
C GLY A 85 -19.88 -4.17 7.63
N ASP A 86 -19.44 -2.90 7.52
CA ASP A 86 -18.30 -2.50 6.68
C ASP A 86 -16.97 -2.41 7.45
N SER A 87 -15.96 -3.16 6.99
CA SER A 87 -14.60 -3.15 7.55
C SER A 87 -13.67 -2.10 6.92
N SER A 88 -14.18 -1.29 6.00
CA SER A 88 -13.38 -0.32 5.25
C SER A 88 -12.77 0.71 6.19
N THR A 89 -11.46 0.91 6.10
CA THR A 89 -10.76 1.95 6.88
C THR A 89 -11.12 3.37 6.45
N TRP A 90 -11.65 3.53 5.23
CA TRP A 90 -12.20 4.79 4.73
C TRP A 90 -13.24 4.51 3.63
N LYS A 91 -14.32 5.30 3.60
CA LYS A 91 -15.39 5.23 2.59
C LYS A 91 -15.85 6.63 2.23
N ILE A 92 -16.17 6.85 0.95
CA ILE A 92 -16.79 8.09 0.47
C ILE A 92 -18.17 7.73 -0.08
N PRO A 93 -19.21 7.74 0.77
CA PRO A 93 -20.50 7.11 0.46
C PRO A 93 -21.27 7.80 -0.67
N PHE A 94 -20.89 9.01 -1.07
CA PHE A 94 -21.53 9.75 -2.15
C PHE A 94 -20.89 9.53 -3.54
N LEU A 95 -19.78 8.79 -3.64
CA LEU A 95 -19.18 8.45 -4.94
C LEU A 95 -19.93 7.29 -5.60
N ASN A 96 -20.21 7.40 -6.90
CA ASN A 96 -20.82 6.30 -7.64
C ASN A 96 -19.85 5.11 -7.74
N ARG A 97 -20.41 3.91 -7.96
CA ARG A 97 -19.63 2.65 -8.03
C ARG A 97 -18.50 2.66 -9.05
N TYR A 98 -18.64 3.35 -10.18
CA TYR A 98 -17.63 3.37 -11.24
C TYR A 98 -16.46 4.28 -10.87
N VAL A 99 -16.73 5.45 -10.29
CA VAL A 99 -15.69 6.34 -9.77
C VAL A 99 -14.96 5.68 -8.62
N TYR A 100 -15.70 5.05 -7.70
CA TYR A 100 -15.11 4.32 -6.59
C TYR A 100 -14.26 3.14 -7.07
N MET A 101 -14.71 2.40 -8.09
CA MET A 101 -14.00 1.22 -8.58
C MET A 101 -12.80 1.55 -9.46
N PHE A 102 -12.89 2.53 -10.36
CA PHE A 102 -11.87 2.75 -11.39
C PHE A 102 -11.02 4.01 -11.21
N ILE A 103 -11.55 5.02 -10.53
CA ILE A 103 -10.86 6.33 -10.39
C ILE A 103 -10.25 6.48 -8.99
N ALA A 104 -10.98 6.09 -7.94
CA ALA A 104 -10.45 6.15 -6.57
C ALA A 104 -9.13 5.39 -6.36
N PRO A 105 -8.86 4.22 -7.00
CA PRO A 105 -7.57 3.55 -6.91
C PRO A 105 -6.38 4.41 -7.33
N LEU A 106 -6.58 5.35 -8.27
CA LEU A 106 -5.53 6.27 -8.73
C LEU A 106 -5.13 7.27 -7.63
N ALA A 107 -6.06 7.61 -6.73
CA ALA A 107 -5.81 8.50 -5.61
C ALA A 107 -5.21 7.77 -4.39
N VAL A 108 -5.35 6.44 -4.29
CA VAL A 108 -4.88 5.65 -3.13
C VAL A 108 -3.41 5.90 -2.79
N PRO A 109 -2.45 5.95 -3.73
CA PRO A 109 -1.04 6.21 -3.38
C PRO A 109 -0.80 7.56 -2.71
N ILE A 110 -1.71 8.53 -2.89
CA ILE A 110 -1.66 9.85 -2.25
C ILE A 110 -2.46 9.85 -0.95
N LEU A 111 -3.67 9.26 -0.95
CA LEU A 111 -4.56 9.26 0.21
C LEU A 111 -4.03 8.38 1.34
N THR A 112 -3.49 7.20 1.03
CA THR A 112 -2.98 6.25 2.04
C THR A 112 -1.98 6.87 3.02
N PRO A 113 -0.88 7.52 2.59
CA PRO A 113 0.04 8.13 3.53
C PRO A 113 -0.61 9.26 4.34
N LEU A 114 -1.53 10.04 3.78
CA LEU A 114 -2.24 11.09 4.52
C LEU A 114 -3.14 10.50 5.63
N VAL A 115 -3.87 9.42 5.32
CA VAL A 115 -4.66 8.69 6.32
C VAL A 115 -3.74 8.11 7.39
N ALA A 116 -2.63 7.49 6.99
CA ALA A 116 -1.66 6.93 7.93
C ALA A 116 -1.07 7.98 8.87
N LEU A 117 -0.74 9.18 8.38
CA LEU A 117 -0.32 10.31 9.21
C LEU A 117 -1.37 10.68 10.27
N GLY A 118 -2.64 10.72 9.88
CA GLY A 118 -3.75 10.97 10.82
C GLY A 118 -3.89 9.89 11.90
N LEU A 119 -3.54 8.64 11.58
CA LEU A 119 -3.57 7.51 12.52
C LEU A 119 -2.40 7.52 13.51
N LEU A 120 -1.31 8.23 13.22
CA LEU A 120 -0.15 8.31 14.12
C LEU A 120 -0.48 8.92 15.49
N ARG A 121 -1.57 9.70 15.58
CA ARG A 121 -2.05 10.27 16.85
C ARG A 121 -2.51 9.21 17.87
N ASN A 122 -2.76 7.99 17.41
CA ASN A 122 -3.29 6.89 18.22
C ASN A 122 -2.19 5.92 18.70
N VAL A 123 -0.92 6.20 18.42
CA VAL A 123 0.21 5.32 18.78
C VAL A 123 1.24 6.06 19.64
N GLU A 124 2.11 5.31 20.31
CA GLU A 124 3.20 5.90 21.08
C GLU A 124 4.15 6.72 20.20
N TRP A 125 4.72 7.79 20.75
CA TRP A 125 5.58 8.72 20.00
C TRP A 125 6.77 8.02 19.32
N LYS A 126 7.35 6.98 19.94
CA LYS A 126 8.46 6.20 19.37
C LYS A 126 8.01 5.44 18.12
N ALA A 127 6.82 4.84 18.15
CA ALA A 127 6.24 4.14 17.01
C ALA A 127 5.85 5.12 15.89
N ALA A 128 5.31 6.29 16.26
CA ALA A 128 5.01 7.35 15.30
C ALA A 128 6.28 7.83 14.58
N LEU A 129 7.34 8.16 15.32
CA LEU A 129 8.62 8.60 14.74
C LEU A 129 9.24 7.51 13.85
N ARG A 130 9.28 6.26 14.33
CA ARG A 130 9.74 5.10 13.55
C ARG A 130 8.97 5.00 12.23
N THR A 131 7.64 5.04 12.30
CA THR A 131 6.78 4.95 11.12
C THR A 131 7.08 6.08 10.13
N LEU A 132 7.22 7.32 10.60
CA LEU A 132 7.54 8.46 9.74
C LEU A 132 8.88 8.27 9.01
N CYS A 133 9.90 7.82 9.73
CA CYS A 133 11.21 7.53 9.14
C CYS A 133 11.13 6.44 8.06
N PHE A 134 10.48 5.31 8.35
CA PHE A 134 10.38 4.20 7.39
C PHE A 134 9.45 4.51 6.22
N MET A 135 8.37 5.26 6.45
CA MET A 135 7.50 5.77 5.39
C MET A 135 8.28 6.66 4.42
N PHE A 136 9.01 7.63 4.93
CA PHE A 136 9.85 8.51 4.12
C PHE A 136 10.91 7.71 3.37
N LEU A 137 11.59 6.78 4.05
CA LEU A 137 12.59 5.91 3.44
C LEU A 137 11.99 5.08 2.29
N GLY A 138 10.83 4.47 2.49
CA GLY A 138 10.16 3.65 1.45
C GLY A 138 9.80 4.47 0.21
N PHE A 139 9.22 5.66 0.39
CA PHE A 139 8.92 6.57 -0.72
C PHE A 139 10.18 7.07 -1.41
N TYR A 140 11.18 7.51 -0.63
CA TYR A 140 12.45 7.99 -1.15
C TYR A 140 13.18 6.91 -1.94
N CYS A 141 13.31 5.69 -1.42
CA CYS A 141 13.96 4.58 -2.12
C CYS A 141 13.30 4.29 -3.48
N HIS A 142 11.96 4.23 -3.53
CA HIS A 142 11.27 3.97 -4.79
C HIS A 142 11.52 5.11 -5.79
N TYR A 143 11.36 6.36 -5.36
CA TYR A 143 11.60 7.53 -6.20
C TYR A 143 13.05 7.60 -6.70
N TRP A 144 14.01 7.36 -5.81
CA TRP A 144 15.44 7.33 -6.11
C TRP A 144 15.77 6.27 -7.16
N LEU A 145 15.20 5.06 -7.04
CA LEU A 145 15.40 3.99 -8.03
C LEU A 145 14.83 4.37 -9.41
N LEU A 146 13.73 5.13 -9.46
CA LEU A 146 13.20 5.62 -10.74
C LEU A 146 14.14 6.63 -11.40
N LEU A 147 14.67 7.59 -10.64
CA LEU A 147 15.63 8.55 -11.18
C LEU A 147 16.94 7.90 -11.62
N HIS A 148 17.54 7.09 -10.75
CA HIS A 148 18.93 6.65 -10.94
C HIS A 148 19.08 5.29 -11.62
N VAL A 149 18.11 4.37 -11.47
CA VAL A 149 18.16 3.06 -12.12
C VAL A 149 17.34 3.05 -13.40
N SER A 150 16.15 3.65 -13.38
CA SER A 150 15.28 3.71 -14.57
C SER A 150 15.62 4.87 -15.51
N GLY A 151 16.40 5.85 -15.04
CA GLY A 151 16.93 6.93 -15.86
C GLY A 151 15.94 8.04 -16.20
N PHE A 152 14.88 8.21 -15.40
CA PHE A 152 13.92 9.30 -15.60
C PHE A 152 14.62 10.66 -15.46
N GLN A 153 14.61 11.46 -16.52
CA GLN A 153 15.23 12.79 -16.53
C GLN A 153 14.36 13.85 -15.85
N SER A 154 13.03 13.67 -15.89
CA SER A 154 12.09 14.59 -15.26
C SER A 154 11.62 14.06 -13.91
N PRO A 155 11.84 14.81 -12.80
CA PRO A 155 11.29 14.51 -11.48
C PRO A 155 9.78 14.20 -11.50
N TRP A 156 9.02 14.97 -12.28
CA TRP A 156 7.57 14.80 -12.40
C TRP A 156 7.18 13.50 -13.09
N SER A 157 7.93 13.10 -14.12
CA SER A 157 7.69 11.82 -14.80
C SER A 157 8.03 10.62 -13.91
N ALA A 158 9.09 10.72 -13.09
CA ALA A 158 9.40 9.70 -12.08
C ALA A 158 8.30 9.62 -11.02
N LEU A 159 7.84 10.77 -10.51
CA LEU A 159 6.75 10.82 -9.54
C LEU A 159 5.45 10.22 -10.11
N LEU A 160 5.10 10.57 -11.35
CA LEU A 160 3.94 10.00 -12.03
C LEU A 160 4.07 8.48 -12.20
N CYS A 161 5.22 7.99 -12.62
CA CYS A 161 5.49 6.55 -12.73
C CYS A 161 5.37 5.85 -11.37
N MET A 162 5.85 6.49 -10.31
CA MET A 162 5.72 5.98 -8.94
C MET A 162 4.25 5.87 -8.52
N LEU A 163 3.44 6.90 -8.77
CA LEU A 163 2.01 6.88 -8.47
C LEU A 163 1.26 5.84 -9.30
N LEU A 164 1.60 5.70 -10.59
CA LEU A 164 1.00 4.70 -11.48
C LEU A 164 1.32 3.27 -11.04
N THR A 165 2.58 2.96 -10.77
CA THR A 165 2.98 1.62 -10.30
C THR A 165 2.34 1.29 -8.95
N ARG A 166 2.20 2.27 -8.06
CA ARG A 166 1.54 2.08 -6.75
C ARG A 166 0.01 1.95 -6.82
N SER A 167 -0.63 2.56 -7.82
CA SER A 167 -2.10 2.50 -8.01
C SER A 167 -2.58 1.32 -8.85
N LEU A 168 -1.71 0.74 -9.69
CA LEU A 168 -2.09 -0.25 -10.71
C LEU A 168 -2.99 -1.37 -10.19
N LEU A 169 -2.66 -1.90 -9.01
CA LEU A 169 -3.42 -2.96 -8.34
C LEU A 169 -3.92 -2.49 -6.96
N ALA A 170 -4.30 -1.22 -6.83
CA ALA A 170 -4.95 -0.70 -5.63
C ALA A 170 -6.45 -1.03 -5.56
N HIS A 171 -7.04 -1.50 -6.66
CA HIS A 171 -8.45 -1.92 -6.75
C HIS A 171 -8.85 -2.91 -5.62
N PRO A 172 -8.08 -3.98 -5.30
CA PRO A 172 -8.41 -4.91 -4.22
C PRO A 172 -8.50 -4.26 -2.83
N TYR A 173 -7.85 -3.11 -2.61
CA TYR A 173 -7.92 -2.38 -1.34
C TYR A 173 -9.27 -1.68 -1.15
N ILE A 174 -9.93 -1.29 -2.25
CA ILE A 174 -11.21 -0.59 -2.27
C ILE A 174 -12.40 -1.56 -2.36
N HIS A 175 -12.15 -2.79 -2.80
CA HIS A 175 -13.19 -3.71 -3.23
C HIS A 175 -13.87 -4.52 -2.13
N VAL A 176 -13.46 -4.39 -0.87
CA VAL A 176 -13.91 -5.34 0.17
C VAL A 176 -15.42 -5.31 0.39
N ASN A 177 -16.17 -4.25 0.04
CA ASN A 177 -17.62 -4.19 0.31
C ASN A 177 -18.53 -3.55 -0.77
N ILE A 178 -18.29 -3.79 -2.08
CA ILE A 178 -19.31 -3.41 -3.11
C ILE A 178 -20.54 -4.36 -3.08
N PHE A 179 -20.45 -5.54 -2.45
CA PHE A 179 -21.47 -6.60 -2.55
C PHE A 179 -22.20 -6.95 -1.24
N GLN A 180 -21.96 -6.24 -0.14
CA GLN A 180 -22.79 -6.39 1.05
C GLN A 180 -24.08 -5.57 0.87
N VAL A 181 -25.13 -6.23 0.36
CA VAL A 181 -26.48 -5.68 0.30
C VAL A 181 -27.00 -5.56 1.74
N GLU A 182 -27.39 -4.36 2.16
CA GLU A 182 -28.22 -4.17 3.35
C GLU A 182 -29.52 -4.96 3.12
N THR A 183 -29.74 -6.01 3.93
CA THR A 183 -31.05 -6.67 4.06
C THR A 183 -31.91 -5.90 5.03
#